data_AF-A0A7C3UXX8-F1
#
_entry.id   AF-A0A7C3UXX8-F1
#
_cell.length_a   1.000
_cell.length_b   1.000
_cell.length_c   1.000
_cell.angle_alpha   90.00
_cell.angle_beta   90.00
_cell.angle_gamma   90.00
#
_symmetry.space_group_name_H-M   'P 1'
#
loop_
_entity.id
_entity.type
_entity.pdbx_description
1 polymer ?
#
loop_
_entity_poly.entity_id
_entity_poly.type
_entity_poly.pdbx_seq_one_letter_code
_entity_poly.pdbx_strand_id
1 'polypeptide(L)' 'MTPKKHILVTGGAGFIGSNFIHYILKKEPDIFVINLDAL' A
#
# COMPACT_ATOMS: atom_id res chain seq x y z
N MET A 1 -7.12 -20.19 6.70
CA MET A 1 -7.01 -18.78 6.27
C MET A 1 -5.55 -18.42 6.26
N THR A 2 -4.96 -18.16 5.08
CA THR A 2 -3.63 -17.57 4.99
C THR A 2 -3.66 -16.17 5.62
N PRO A 3 -2.65 -15.79 6.43
CA PRO A 3 -2.60 -14.46 7.01
C PRO A 3 -2.49 -13.42 5.89
N LYS A 4 -3.40 -12.44 5.87
CA LYS A 4 -3.28 -11.28 4.99
C LYS A 4 -1.99 -10.55 5.33
N LYS A 5 -1.17 -10.22 4.34
CA LYS A 5 0.05 -9.44 4.55
C LYS A 5 -0.33 -7.98 4.76
N HIS A 6 0.20 -7.36 5.82
CA HIS A 6 0.00 -5.94 6.09
C HIS A 6 1.23 -5.16 5.62
N ILE A 7 1.01 -4.08 4.85
CA ILE A 7 2.07 -3.21 4.32
C ILE A 7 1.83 -1.78 4.83
N LEU A 8 2.83 -1.19 5.47
CA LEU A 8 2.87 0.22 5.80
C LEU A 8 3.60 0.98 4.69
N VAL A 9 2.92 1.94 4.07
CA VAL A 9 3.51 2.87 3.10
C VAL A 9 3.61 4.24 3.77
N THR A 10 4.81 4.81 3.76
CA THR A 10 5.02 6.22 4.16
C THR A 10 5.13 7.08 2.91
N GLY A 11 4.62 8.32 2.96
CA GLY A 11 4.63 9.20 1.78
C GLY A 11 3.74 8.69 0.63
N GLY A 12 2.70 7.92 0.94
CA GLY A 12 1.81 7.29 -0.04
C GLY A 12 0.92 8.26 -0.82
N ALA A 13 0.81 9.50 -0.40
CA ALA A 13 0.16 10.58 -1.16
C ALA A 13 1.13 11.27 -2.15
N GLY A 14 2.44 11.02 -2.05
CA GLY A 14 3.44 11.50 -3.01
C GLY A 14 3.40 10.77 -4.35
N PHE A 15 4.21 11.24 -5.32
CA PHE A 15 4.23 10.68 -6.68
C PHE A 15 4.56 9.18 -6.72
N ILE A 16 5.64 8.76 -6.06
CA ILE A 16 6.07 7.35 -6.04
C ILE A 16 5.15 6.51 -5.17
N GLY A 17 4.80 7.01 -3.99
CA GLY A 17 3.98 6.29 -3.02
C GLY A 17 2.59 5.96 -3.55
N SER A 18 1.92 6.92 -4.20
CA SER A 18 0.57 6.72 -4.76
C SER A 18 0.57 5.68 -5.87
N ASN A 19 1.53 5.76 -6.81
CA ASN A 19 1.68 4.77 -7.87
C ASN A 19 2.01 3.38 -7.32
N PHE A 20 2.86 3.28 -6.29
CA PHE A 20 3.17 2.02 -5.63
C PHE A 20 1.93 1.38 -4.98
N ILE A 21 1.11 2.17 -4.26
CA ILE A 21 -0.14 1.69 -3.64
C ILE A 21 -1.08 1.11 -4.70
N HIS A 22 -1.29 1.83 -5.82
CA HIS A 22 -2.11 1.33 -6.92
C HIS A 22 -1.55 0.06 -7.55
N TYR A 23 -0.25 0.01 -7.78
CA TYR A 23 0.43 -1.15 -8.34
C TYR A 23 0.27 -2.39 -7.44
N ILE A 24 0.54 -2.27 -6.14
CA ILE A 24 0.59 -3.42 -5.24
C ILE A 24 -0.81 -3.96 -4.93
N LEU A 25 -1.82 -3.09 -4.80
CA LEU A 25 -3.23 -3.50 -4.64
C LEU A 25 -3.75 -4.28 -5.86
N LYS A 26 -3.26 -3.96 -7.07
CA LYS A 26 -3.57 -4.72 -8.28
C LYS A 26 -2.81 -6.04 -8.37
N LYS A 27 -1.55 -6.07 -7.90
CA LYS A 27 -0.66 -7.22 -8.03
C LYS A 27 -0.92 -8.30 -6.99
N GLU A 28 -1.24 -7.92 -5.76
CA GLU A 28 -1.50 -8.83 -4.64
C GLU A 28 -2.85 -8.46 -3.98
N PRO A 29 -3.98 -9.05 -4.40
CA PRO A 29 -5.31 -8.65 -3.91
C PRO A 29 -5.57 -9.03 -2.43
N ASP A 30 -4.76 -9.92 -1.85
CA ASP A 30 -4.90 -10.42 -0.47
C ASP A 30 -4.05 -9.65 0.56
N ILE A 31 -3.55 -8.46 0.21
CA ILE A 31 -2.81 -7.58 1.13
C ILE A 31 -3.73 -6.53 1.75
N PHE A 32 -3.27 -5.95 2.85
CA PHE A 32 -3.85 -4.75 3.44
C PHE A 32 -2.80 -3.65 3.50
N VAL A 33 -3.08 -2.50 2.88
CA VAL A 33 -2.17 -1.35 2.83
C VAL A 33 -2.62 -0.28 3.82
N ILE A 34 -1.69 0.17 4.65
CA ILE A 34 -1.84 1.33 5.53
C ILE A 34 -0.97 2.45 4.96
N ASN A 35 -1.57 3.55 4.54
CA ASN A 35 -0.84 4.74 4.13
C ASN A 35 -0.69 5.69 5.34
N LEU A 36 0.55 6.00 5.72
CA LEU A 36 0.89 7.04 6.68
C LEU A 36 1.55 8.19 5.93
N ASP A 37 0.86 9.32 5.85
CA ASP A 37 1.36 10.52 5.18
C ASP A 37 1.20 11.73 6.09
N ALA A 38 2.10 12.71 5.91
CA ALA A 38 2.14 13.95 6.68
C ALA A 38 1.84 15.19 5.81
N LEU A 39 1.32 14.97 4.59
CA LEU A 39 0.77 15.98 3.68
C LEU A 39 -0.48 16.69 4.23
#